data_AF-Q5BYN6-F1
#
_entry.id   AF-Q5BYN6-F1
#
_cell.length_a   1.000
_cell.length_b   1.000
_cell.length_c   1.000
_cell.angle_alpha   90.00
_cell.angle_beta   90.00
_cell.angle_gamma   90.00
#
_symmetry.space_group_name_H-M   'P 1'
#
loop_
_entity.id
_entity.type
_entity.pdbx_description
1 polymer ?
#
loop_
_entity_poly.entity_id
_entity_poly.type
_entity_poly.pdbx_seq_one_letter_code
_entity_poly.pdbx_strand_id
1 'polypeptide(L)'
;MFGRRENNLQNSLIQLKIAAKQVMHLSDKAAKESKAQKERLKKALTSGDIEYGRIYAENAVRKRQESISYLRMASRFDAVQSRVQTALTMNQVVKNIDSVSNELKKATDAMDLEKLEKIMSKFESQFEDLAVRSSTMENSMRSVFTSSS
;
A
#
# COMPACT_ATOMS: atom_id res chain seq x y z
N MET A 1 -1.31 -2.68 31.56
CA MET A 1 -0.52 -2.78 30.31
C MET A 1 -1.36 -2.39 29.09
N PHE A 2 -1.81 -1.14 28.98
CA PHE A 2 -2.59 -0.64 27.83
C PHE A 2 -1.77 0.29 26.92
N GLY A 3 -0.95 1.18 27.47
CA GLY A 3 -0.15 2.14 26.68
C GLY A 3 0.92 1.52 25.77
N ARG A 4 1.38 0.28 26.01
CA ARG A 4 2.41 -0.35 25.17
C ARG A 4 1.87 -0.81 23.79
N ARG A 5 0.55 -1.01 23.65
CA ARG A 5 -0.09 -1.56 22.43
C ARG A 5 -0.64 -0.47 21.51
N GLU A 6 -1.13 0.62 22.08
CA GLU A 6 -1.53 1.82 21.32
C GLU A 6 -0.33 2.41 20.57
N ASN A 7 0.83 2.45 21.24
CA ASN A 7 2.12 2.81 20.62
C ASN A 7 2.47 1.93 19.41
N ASN A 8 2.08 0.65 19.39
CA ASN A 8 2.45 -0.25 18.31
C ASN A 8 1.57 -0.09 17.06
N LEU A 9 0.26 0.15 17.24
CA LEU A 9 -0.63 0.53 16.15
C LEU A 9 -0.25 1.88 15.55
N GLN A 10 0.11 2.85 16.39
CA GLN A 10 0.64 4.14 15.94
C GLN A 10 1.97 3.99 15.17
N ASN A 11 2.89 3.17 15.68
CA ASN A 11 4.13 2.85 14.97
C ASN A 11 3.86 2.19 13.61
N SER A 12 2.88 1.28 13.55
CA SER A 12 2.49 0.62 12.31
C SER A 12 1.89 1.60 11.29
N LEU A 13 1.08 2.54 11.75
CA LEU A 13 0.55 3.63 10.93
C LEU A 13 1.67 4.53 10.39
N ILE A 14 2.69 4.82 11.20
CA ILE A 14 3.87 5.57 10.75
C ILE A 14 4.64 4.78 9.68
N GLN A 15 4.88 3.48 9.89
CA GLN A 15 5.57 2.64 8.90
C GLN A 15 4.80 2.56 7.58
N LEU A 16 3.48 2.38 7.63
CA LEU A 16 2.63 2.38 6.44
C LEU A 16 2.71 3.73 5.69
N LYS A 17 2.75 4.86 6.41
CA LYS A 17 2.91 6.20 5.80
C LYS A 17 4.27 6.37 5.13
N ILE A 18 5.33 5.89 5.76
CA ILE A 18 6.68 5.94 5.18
C ILE A 18 6.73 5.08 3.92
N ALA A 19 6.22 3.85 3.98
CA ALA A 19 6.18 2.94 2.85
C ALA A 19 5.36 3.51 1.68
N ALA A 20 4.16 4.04 1.95
CA ALA A 20 3.33 4.70 0.95
C ALA A 20 4.10 5.83 0.24
N LYS A 21 4.79 6.68 1.01
CA LYS A 21 5.57 7.79 0.46
C LYS A 21 6.76 7.32 -0.38
N GLN A 22 7.45 6.27 0.04
CA GLN A 22 8.56 5.68 -0.71
C GLN A 22 8.06 5.09 -2.03
N VAL A 23 6.99 4.30 -2.01
CA VAL A 23 6.38 3.72 -3.22
C VAL A 23 5.86 4.81 -4.16
N MET A 24 5.24 5.87 -3.62
CA MET A 24 4.79 7.02 -4.41
C MET A 24 5.97 7.75 -5.08
N HIS A 25 7.09 7.92 -4.36
CA HIS A 25 8.31 8.48 -4.94
C HIS A 25 8.87 7.61 -6.07
N LEU A 26 8.86 6.29 -5.92
CA LEU A 26 9.27 5.35 -6.97
C LEU A 26 8.34 5.43 -8.20
N SER A 27 7.04 5.56 -7.99
CA SER A 27 6.06 5.80 -9.06
C SER A 27 6.38 7.08 -9.84
N ASP A 28 6.62 8.19 -9.14
CA ASP A 28 6.95 9.47 -9.77
C ASP A 28 8.28 9.42 -10.53
N LYS A 29 9.28 8.73 -9.97
CA LYS A 29 10.57 8.51 -10.63
C LYS A 29 10.39 7.70 -11.92
N ALA A 30 9.66 6.59 -11.87
CA ALA A 30 9.38 5.77 -13.05
C ALA A 30 8.56 6.55 -14.11
N ALA A 31 7.61 7.40 -13.69
CA ALA A 31 6.85 8.27 -14.57
C ALA A 31 7.75 9.30 -15.29
N LYS A 32 8.69 9.92 -14.55
CA LYS A 32 9.70 10.84 -15.12
C LYS A 32 10.62 10.14 -16.10
N GLU A 33 11.11 8.94 -15.76
CA GLU A 33 11.92 8.11 -16.67
C GLU A 33 11.15 7.77 -17.95
N SER A 34 9.87 7.37 -17.85
CA SER A 34 9.00 7.15 -19.01
C SER A 34 8.86 8.41 -19.88
N LYS A 35 8.69 9.60 -19.28
CA LYS A 35 8.62 10.86 -20.02
C LYS A 35 9.94 11.16 -20.76
N ALA A 36 11.07 10.96 -20.10
CA ALA A 36 12.39 11.13 -20.73
C ALA A 36 12.57 10.19 -21.94
N GLN A 37 12.13 8.93 -21.84
CA GLN A 37 12.16 8.00 -22.97
C GLN A 37 11.23 8.43 -24.11
N LYS A 38 10.05 8.99 -23.81
CA LYS A 38 9.15 9.57 -24.83
C LYS A 38 9.79 10.77 -25.55
N GLU A 39 10.54 11.59 -24.85
CA GLU A 39 11.28 12.71 -25.46
C GLU A 39 12.40 12.21 -26.37
N ARG A 40 13.13 11.17 -25.96
CA ARG A 40 14.14 10.50 -26.80
C ARG A 40 13.52 9.83 -28.03
N LEU A 41 12.37 9.18 -27.86
CA LEU A 41 11.58 8.63 -28.96
C LEU A 41 11.23 9.70 -29.99
N LYS A 42 10.72 10.87 -29.54
CA LYS A 42 10.41 11.97 -30.46
C LYS A 42 11.62 12.40 -31.28
N LYS A 43 12.79 12.53 -30.65
CA LYS A 43 14.05 12.87 -31.34
C LYS A 43 14.46 11.80 -32.35
N ALA A 44 14.39 10.52 -31.98
CA ALA A 44 14.73 9.42 -32.89
C ALA A 44 13.80 9.38 -34.11
N LEU A 45 12.50 9.62 -33.91
CA LEU A 45 11.54 9.71 -35.01
C LEU A 45 11.82 10.88 -35.96
N THR A 46 12.23 12.04 -35.43
CA THR A 46 12.60 13.20 -36.28
C THR A 46 13.91 12.98 -37.04
N SER A 47 14.83 12.19 -36.48
CA SER A 47 16.09 11.84 -37.14
C SER A 47 15.95 10.72 -38.19
N GLY A 48 14.80 10.04 -38.26
CA GLY A 48 14.58 8.88 -39.14
C GLY A 48 15.12 7.56 -38.58
N ASP A 49 15.59 7.54 -37.34
CA ASP A 49 16.18 6.38 -36.66
C ASP A 49 15.09 5.47 -36.07
N ILE A 50 14.41 4.72 -36.93
CA ILE A 50 13.25 3.88 -36.56
C ILE A 50 13.63 2.82 -35.51
N GLU A 51 14.82 2.23 -35.61
CA GLU A 51 15.29 1.19 -34.67
C GLU A 51 15.47 1.74 -33.24
N TYR A 52 16.13 2.89 -33.09
CA TYR A 52 16.25 3.59 -31.81
C TYR A 52 14.88 4.04 -31.30
N GLY A 53 14.00 4.51 -32.19
CA GLY A 53 12.63 4.84 -31.85
C GLY A 53 11.90 3.66 -31.21
N ARG A 54 11.99 2.47 -31.81
CA ARG A 54 11.34 1.25 -31.26
C ARG A 54 11.84 0.92 -29.86
N ILE A 55 13.16 0.96 -29.63
CA ILE A 55 13.77 0.70 -28.32
C ILE A 55 13.28 1.72 -27.27
N TYR A 56 13.26 3.02 -27.61
CA TYR A 56 12.78 4.06 -26.69
C TYR A 56 11.28 3.94 -26.41
N ALA A 57 10.47 3.53 -27.39
CA ALA A 57 9.04 3.28 -27.21
C ALA A 57 8.79 2.11 -26.25
N GLU A 58 9.47 0.98 -26.43
CA GLU A 58 9.36 -0.18 -25.55
C GLU A 58 9.78 0.17 -24.11
N ASN A 59 10.89 0.89 -23.95
CA ASN A 59 11.34 1.36 -22.65
C ASN A 59 10.36 2.33 -21.99
N ALA A 60 9.75 3.24 -22.76
CA ALA A 60 8.72 4.15 -22.25
C ALA A 60 7.48 3.40 -21.76
N VAL A 61 7.03 2.39 -22.50
CA VAL A 61 5.89 1.55 -22.11
C VAL A 61 6.21 0.75 -20.85
N ARG A 62 7.38 0.11 -20.78
CA ARG A 62 7.82 -0.63 -19.60
C ARG A 62 7.84 0.25 -18.36
N LYS A 63 8.47 1.43 -18.44
CA LYS A 63 8.55 2.39 -17.33
C LYS A 63 7.20 2.96 -16.92
N ARG A 64 6.29 3.17 -17.87
CA ARG A 64 4.91 3.55 -17.56
C ARG A 64 4.19 2.45 -16.80
N GLN A 65 4.38 1.18 -17.19
CA GLN A 65 3.75 0.06 -16.52
C GLN A 65 4.28 -0.11 -15.08
N GLU A 66 5.59 0.02 -14.88
CA GLU A 66 6.21 0.07 -13.55
C GLU A 66 5.57 1.17 -12.68
N SER A 67 5.47 2.40 -13.20
CA SER A 67 4.84 3.52 -12.50
C SER A 67 3.39 3.22 -12.08
N ILE A 68 2.58 2.64 -12.98
CA ILE A 68 1.20 2.25 -12.65
C ILE A 68 1.16 1.19 -11.55
N SER A 69 2.09 0.22 -11.58
CA SER A 69 2.19 -0.82 -10.55
C SER A 69 2.49 -0.21 -9.18
N TYR A 70 3.48 0.69 -9.10
CA TYR A 70 3.79 1.41 -7.86
C TYR A 70 2.62 2.28 -7.39
N LEU A 71 1.94 2.97 -8.30
CA LEU A 71 0.77 3.80 -7.94
C LEU A 71 -0.36 2.97 -7.33
N ARG A 72 -0.68 1.81 -7.93
CA ARG A 72 -1.69 0.89 -7.38
C ARG A 72 -1.32 0.42 -5.98
N MET A 73 -0.04 0.12 -5.76
CA MET A 73 0.46 -0.26 -4.44
C MET A 73 0.32 0.88 -3.44
N ALA A 74 0.68 2.12 -3.81
CA ALA A 74 0.49 3.29 -2.96
C ALA A 74 -0.99 3.47 -2.55
N SER A 75 -1.93 3.29 -3.48
CA SER A 75 -3.36 3.33 -3.17
C SER A 75 -3.80 2.23 -2.18
N ARG A 76 -3.22 1.02 -2.26
CA ARG A 76 -3.48 -0.04 -1.27
C ARG A 76 -2.95 0.35 0.11
N PHE A 77 -1.78 0.97 0.18
CA PHE A 77 -1.24 1.48 1.44
C PHE A 77 -2.17 2.50 2.08
N ASP A 78 -2.68 3.47 1.31
CA ASP A 78 -3.60 4.50 1.82
C ASP A 78 -4.91 3.88 2.34
N ALA A 79 -5.44 2.86 1.64
CA ALA A 79 -6.63 2.14 2.08
C ALA A 79 -6.40 1.42 3.42
N VAL A 80 -5.27 0.73 3.59
CA VAL A 80 -4.94 0.06 4.86
C VAL A 80 -4.68 1.08 5.97
N GLN A 81 -3.98 2.20 5.69
CA GLN A 81 -3.79 3.27 6.68
C GLN A 81 -5.12 3.81 7.20
N SER A 82 -6.10 4.04 6.33
CA SER A 82 -7.43 4.51 6.72
C SER A 82 -8.10 3.52 7.70
N ARG A 83 -8.02 2.21 7.41
CA ARG A 83 -8.56 1.17 8.30
C ARG A 83 -7.84 1.10 9.64
N VAL A 84 -6.50 1.21 9.66
CA VAL A 84 -5.71 1.26 10.90
C VAL A 84 -6.10 2.48 11.73
N GLN A 85 -6.27 3.65 11.09
CA GLN A 85 -6.68 4.87 11.76
C GLN A 85 -8.06 4.74 12.40
N THR A 86 -9.03 4.12 11.70
CA THR A 86 -10.35 3.82 12.26
C THR A 86 -10.26 2.87 13.46
N ALA A 87 -9.46 1.80 13.37
CA ALA A 87 -9.28 0.86 14.48
C ALA A 87 -8.67 1.52 15.72
N LEU A 88 -7.72 2.44 15.53
CA LEU A 88 -7.16 3.28 16.60
C LEU A 88 -8.25 4.15 17.26
N THR A 89 -9.08 4.83 16.47
CA THR A 89 -10.17 5.66 16.99
C THR A 89 -11.21 4.83 17.75
N MET A 90 -11.47 3.60 17.31
CA MET A 90 -12.40 2.66 17.96
C MET A 90 -11.78 1.90 19.14
N ASN A 91 -10.54 2.21 19.56
CA ASN A 91 -9.79 1.47 20.60
C ASN A 91 -9.74 -0.06 20.36
N GLN A 92 -9.83 -0.49 19.10
CA GLN A 92 -9.91 -1.90 18.74
C GLN A 92 -8.52 -2.47 18.54
N VAL A 93 -8.12 -3.36 19.45
CA VAL A 93 -6.76 -3.93 19.47
C VAL A 93 -6.63 -5.04 18.44
N VAL A 94 -5.80 -4.84 17.42
CA VAL A 94 -5.44 -5.89 16.45
C VAL A 94 -4.16 -6.59 16.89
N LYS A 95 -4.25 -7.84 17.35
CA LYS A 95 -3.12 -8.59 17.95
C LYS A 95 -1.95 -8.86 17.00
N ASN A 96 -2.15 -8.80 15.68
CA ASN A 96 -1.17 -9.27 14.70
C ASN A 96 -0.56 -8.16 13.82
N ILE A 97 -1.02 -6.92 13.94
CA ILE A 97 -0.53 -5.81 13.09
C ILE A 97 0.97 -5.54 13.29
N ASP A 98 1.50 -5.72 14.51
CA ASP A 98 2.91 -5.48 14.81
C ASP A 98 3.85 -6.37 13.99
N SER A 99 3.51 -7.66 13.84
CA SER A 99 4.32 -8.59 13.04
C SER A 99 4.29 -8.21 11.57
N VAL A 100 3.11 -7.90 11.05
CA VAL A 100 2.93 -7.56 9.63
C VAL A 100 3.58 -6.20 9.31
N SER A 101 3.53 -5.23 10.22
CA SER A 101 4.22 -3.94 10.07
C SER A 101 5.74 -4.08 10.08
N ASN A 102 6.29 -4.99 10.88
CA ASN A 102 7.74 -5.25 10.89
C ASN A 102 8.19 -5.96 9.61
N GLU A 103 7.40 -6.92 9.10
CA GLU A 103 7.62 -7.52 7.78
C GLU A 103 7.55 -6.47 6.68
N LEU A 104 6.56 -5.57 6.74
CA LEU A 104 6.36 -4.50 5.79
C LEU A 104 7.59 -3.59 5.71
N LYS A 105 8.13 -3.17 6.85
CA LYS A 105 9.33 -2.32 6.89
C LYS A 105 10.49 -2.99 6.13
N LYS A 106 10.77 -4.27 6.42
CA LYS A 106 11.83 -5.02 5.75
C LYS A 106 11.62 -5.14 4.24
N ALA A 107 10.39 -5.41 3.80
CA ALA A 107 10.07 -5.53 2.38
C ALA A 107 10.15 -4.18 1.64
N THR A 108 9.79 -3.09 2.32
CA THR A 108 9.88 -1.74 1.79
C THR A 108 11.34 -1.31 1.64
N ASP A 109 12.17 -1.57 2.65
CA ASP A 109 13.62 -1.32 2.61
C ASP A 109 14.31 -2.13 1.50
N ALA A 110 13.84 -3.36 1.26
CA ALA A 110 14.35 -4.23 0.18
C ALA A 110 13.80 -3.87 -1.21
N MET A 111 12.84 -2.94 -1.32
CA MET A 111 12.10 -2.63 -2.56
C MET A 111 11.54 -3.86 -3.29
N ASP A 112 11.17 -4.89 -2.53
CA ASP A 112 10.68 -6.15 -3.09
C ASP A 112 9.16 -6.07 -3.28
N LEU A 113 8.75 -5.75 -4.51
CA LEU A 113 7.33 -5.60 -4.88
C LEU A 113 6.49 -6.83 -4.57
N GLU A 114 7.01 -8.04 -4.82
CA GLU A 114 6.27 -9.28 -4.61
C GLU A 114 6.03 -9.53 -3.12
N LYS A 115 7.06 -9.28 -2.29
CA LYS A 115 6.90 -9.35 -0.83
C LYS A 115 5.96 -8.27 -0.32
N LEU A 116 6.04 -7.05 -0.84
CA LEU A 116 5.13 -5.97 -0.47
C LEU A 116 3.68 -6.35 -0.77
N GLU A 117 3.39 -6.94 -1.94
CA GLU A 117 2.05 -7.42 -2.26
C GLU A 117 1.55 -8.49 -1.29
N LYS A 118 2.39 -9.49 -0.99
CA LYS A 118 2.06 -10.55 -0.04
C LYS A 118 1.76 -10.02 1.35
N ILE A 119 2.56 -9.06 1.83
CA ILE A 119 2.40 -8.45 3.15
C ILE A 119 1.14 -7.57 3.19
N MET A 120 0.84 -6.84 2.12
CA MET A 120 -0.39 -6.04 2.02
C MET A 120 -1.64 -6.92 2.03
N SER A 121 -1.63 -8.05 1.34
CA SER A 121 -2.73 -9.03 1.40
C SER A 121 -2.90 -9.63 2.80
N LYS A 122 -1.79 -9.90 3.54
CA LYS A 122 -1.87 -10.28 4.96
C LYS A 122 -2.48 -9.17 5.80
N PHE A 123 -2.08 -7.92 5.58
CA PHE A 123 -2.64 -6.74 6.27
C PHE A 123 -4.15 -6.65 6.07
N GLU A 124 -4.61 -6.79 4.83
CA GLU A 124 -6.03 -6.77 4.46
C GLU A 124 -6.81 -7.88 5.16
N SER A 125 -6.30 -9.13 5.16
CA SER A 125 -6.92 -10.26 5.88
C SER A 125 -7.03 -10.03 7.39
N GLN A 126 -6.00 -9.48 8.04
CA GLN A 126 -6.07 -9.17 9.48
C GLN A 126 -7.13 -8.12 9.82
N PHE A 127 -7.44 -7.22 8.89
CA PHE A 127 -8.50 -6.22 9.04
C PHE A 127 -9.89 -6.76 8.74
N GLU A 128 -10.05 -7.68 7.78
CA GLU A 128 -11.32 -8.35 7.53
C GLU A 128 -11.77 -9.18 8.73
N ASP A 129 -10.85 -9.94 9.34
CA ASP A 129 -11.13 -10.69 10.57
C ASP A 129 -11.58 -9.78 11.73
N LEU A 130 -10.98 -8.59 11.82
CA LEU A 130 -11.35 -7.60 12.82
C LEU A 130 -12.76 -7.05 12.58
N ALA A 131 -13.07 -6.70 11.32
CA ALA A 131 -14.37 -6.17 10.95
C ALA A 131 -15.50 -7.18 11.21
N VAL A 132 -15.30 -8.45 10.85
CA VAL A 132 -16.27 -9.54 11.11
C VAL A 132 -16.49 -9.75 12.61
N ARG A 133 -15.43 -9.70 13.41
CA ARG A 133 -15.54 -9.81 14.88
C ARG A 133 -16.24 -8.60 15.49
N SER A 134 -15.94 -7.40 15.01
CA SER A 134 -16.59 -6.16 15.45
C SER A 134 -18.09 -6.19 15.15
N SER A 135 -18.48 -6.52 13.91
CA SER A 135 -19.89 -6.61 13.51
C SER A 135 -20.63 -7.71 14.25
N THR A 136 -19.98 -8.85 14.53
CA THR A 136 -20.59 -9.94 15.32
C THR A 136 -20.80 -9.51 16.77
N MET A 137 -19.85 -8.78 17.36
CA MET A 137 -19.98 -8.24 18.72
C MET A 137 -21.09 -7.18 18.80
N GLU A 138 -21.13 -6.24 17.86
CA GLU A 138 -22.19 -5.22 17.78
C GLU A 138 -23.58 -5.85 17.58
N ASN A 139 -23.71 -6.84 16.69
CA ASN A 139 -24.95 -7.57 16.48
C ASN A 139 -25.40 -8.36 17.72
N SER A 140 -24.45 -8.97 18.43
CA SER A 140 -24.75 -9.71 19.68
C SER A 140 -25.18 -8.75 20.79
N MET A 141 -24.51 -7.60 20.92
CA MET A 141 -24.89 -6.55 21.88
C MET A 141 -26.25 -5.94 21.56
N ARG A 142 -26.55 -5.71 20.26
CA ARG A 142 -27.86 -5.23 19.82
C ARG A 142 -28.96 -6.26 20.11
N SER A 143 -28.69 -7.55 19.89
CA SER A 143 -29.61 -8.62 20.23
C SER A 143 -29.90 -8.68 21.72
N VAL A 144 -28.88 -8.55 22.58
CA VAL A 144 -29.04 -8.53 24.04
C VAL A 144 -29.91 -7.35 24.49
N PHE A 145 -29.66 -6.15 23.94
CA PHE A 145 -30.47 -4.95 24.23
C PHE A 145 -31.93 -5.09 23.78
N THR A 146 -32.19 -5.76 22.64
CA THR A 146 -33.55 -5.96 22.13
C THR A 146 -34.32 -7.05 22.86
N SER A 147 -33.63 -8.04 23.46
CA SER A 147 -34.24 -9.09 24.27
C SER A 147 -34.43 -8.72 25.75
N SER A 148 -33.94 -7.54 26.15
CA SER A 148 -34.09 -7.00 27.51
C SER A 148 -35.06 -5.80 27.57
N SER A 149 -35.80 -5.53 26.50
CA SER A 149 -36.95 -4.62 26.46
C SER A 149 -38.26 -5.39 26.35
#